data_AF-A0A426FSQ3-F1
#
_entry.id   AF-A0A426FSQ3-F1
#
_cell.length_a   1.000
_cell.length_b   1.000
_cell.length_c   1.000
_cell.angle_alpha   90.00
_cell.angle_beta   90.00
_cell.angle_gamma   90.00
#
_symmetry.space_group_name_H-M   'P 1'
#
loop_
_entity.id
_entity.type
_entity.pdbx_description
1 polymer ?
#
loop_
_entity_poly.entity_id
_entity_poly.type
_entity_poly.pdbx_seq_one_letter_code
_entity_poly.pdbx_strand_id
1 'polypeptide(L)'
;MGTMTETELNAVDLHRKPAGAGALQGDVEALLNAELPPGEEAVLLAQPRGFCAGVDRAITIVERALALHGAPIYVRHEIVHNDYVVSNLREKGAVFVEELDEVPDGATVIFSAHGVSRAVRAEAADRGLHVFDATCPLVTKVHVEVTKMRKEGHHVIMIGHAGHPEVQGTMGQADDGIYLVETEADVERLQVPDGVTLAYVTQTTLSVDDCRAVIEALRRRFPHINEPKKQDICYATQNRQDAVKFMAPQCDLVLIIGSPSSSNSNRLREVAERHGCEAYLIGSAAELKPEWVAGRKRVGVSAGASAPEILVDELVARLKELGARSVRPLEGVEENMAFPLPKGLSLKKQQAEAAGAATTGAPAPAAQAGSVPAAQSASATAVPQTAGPAPYTL
;
A
#
# COMPACT_ATOMS: atom_id res chain seq x y z
N MET A 1 23.95 13.75 -20.87
CA MET A 1 22.92 13.18 -19.98
C MET A 1 23.63 12.74 -18.73
N GLY A 2 23.48 13.51 -17.65
CA GLY A 2 24.26 13.33 -16.43
C GLY A 2 23.86 12.05 -15.71
N THR A 3 24.86 11.23 -15.37
CA THR A 3 24.72 10.08 -14.47
C THR A 3 24.36 10.60 -13.09
N MET A 4 23.16 10.26 -12.60
CA MET A 4 22.74 10.55 -11.23
C MET A 4 23.74 9.95 -10.24
N THR A 5 24.05 10.70 -9.19
CA THR A 5 25.12 10.36 -8.24
C THR A 5 24.60 9.50 -7.08
N GLU A 6 25.52 8.81 -6.40
CA GLU A 6 25.27 7.86 -5.29
C GLU A 6 24.45 8.45 -4.12
N THR A 7 24.37 9.78 -4.03
CA THR A 7 23.57 10.52 -3.04
C THR A 7 22.08 10.60 -3.43
N GLU A 8 21.75 10.61 -4.73
CA GLU A 8 20.37 10.69 -5.23
C GLU A 8 19.62 9.35 -5.10
N LEU A 9 20.33 8.22 -5.16
CA LEU A 9 19.75 6.87 -5.00
C LEU A 9 19.42 6.52 -3.54
N ASN A 10 20.14 7.11 -2.58
CA ASN A 10 19.83 7.00 -1.14
C ASN A 10 18.82 8.06 -0.66
N ALA A 11 18.46 9.04 -1.51
CA ALA A 11 17.44 10.04 -1.20
C ALA A 11 16.00 9.53 -1.45
N VAL A 12 15.82 8.34 -2.04
CA VAL A 12 14.51 7.65 -2.14
C VAL A 12 14.20 6.90 -0.83
N ASP A 13 14.33 7.60 0.29
CA ASP A 13 13.80 7.16 1.58
C ASP A 13 12.83 8.25 2.08
N LEU A 14 11.64 8.29 1.46
CA LEU A 14 10.54 9.17 1.85
C LEU A 14 9.91 8.76 3.19
N HIS A 15 10.35 7.67 3.82
CA HIS A 15 9.66 7.03 4.93
C HIS A 15 10.61 6.56 6.04
N ARG A 16 11.02 7.51 6.88
CA ARG A 16 11.65 7.25 8.18
C ARG A 16 10.83 6.21 8.97
N LYS A 17 11.42 5.05 9.29
CA LYS A 17 10.85 4.04 10.20
C LYS A 17 10.75 4.53 11.64
N PRO A 18 9.67 4.21 12.38
CA PRO A 18 9.74 3.95 13.80
C PRO A 18 10.00 2.47 14.08
N ALA A 19 10.66 2.22 15.20
CA ALA A 19 10.98 0.90 15.73
C ALA A 19 9.80 0.34 16.54
N GLY A 20 9.62 -0.98 16.50
CA GLY A 20 8.82 -1.71 17.48
C GLY A 20 7.45 -2.15 16.96
N ALA A 21 7.35 -3.44 16.57
CA ALA A 21 6.07 -4.11 16.48
C ALA A 21 5.59 -4.42 17.91
N GLY A 22 4.68 -3.59 18.44
CA GLY A 22 4.08 -3.81 19.75
C GLY A 22 2.76 -3.04 19.88
N ALA A 23 1.69 -3.78 20.14
CA ALA A 23 0.32 -3.33 20.46
C ALA A 23 -0.51 -2.71 19.31
N LEU A 24 -1.17 -3.57 18.51
CA LEU A 24 -2.39 -3.20 17.80
C LEU A 24 -3.56 -3.21 18.79
N GLN A 25 -4.39 -2.16 18.75
CA GLN A 25 -5.56 -1.88 19.60
C GLN A 25 -5.26 -1.27 20.97
N GLY A 26 -4.73 -0.03 20.98
CA GLY A 26 -5.20 0.94 21.97
C GLY A 26 -6.59 1.41 21.55
N ASP A 27 -7.59 1.27 22.43
CA ASP A 27 -9.03 1.33 22.12
C ASP A 27 -9.43 2.45 21.15
N VAL A 28 -9.84 2.05 19.94
CA VAL A 28 -10.47 2.96 18.95
C VAL A 28 -11.66 3.69 19.57
N GLU A 29 -12.40 3.04 20.47
CA GLU A 29 -13.47 3.69 21.23
C GLU A 29 -12.95 4.77 22.19
N ALA A 30 -11.82 4.56 22.86
CA ALA A 30 -11.23 5.58 23.73
C ALA A 30 -10.76 6.80 22.91
N LEU A 31 -10.17 6.57 21.73
CA LEU A 31 -9.82 7.64 20.78
C LEU A 31 -11.06 8.38 20.27
N LEU A 32 -12.12 7.65 19.90
CA LEU A 32 -13.38 8.23 19.46
C LEU A 32 -14.07 9.07 20.56
N ASN A 33 -13.79 8.77 21.83
CA ASN A 33 -14.33 9.47 22.99
C ASN A 33 -13.38 10.56 23.54
N ALA A 34 -12.24 10.81 22.90
CA ALA A 34 -11.26 11.80 23.36
C ALA A 34 -11.80 13.25 23.26
N GLU A 35 -11.35 14.12 24.18
CA GLU A 35 -11.78 15.53 24.21
C GLU A 35 -11.19 16.35 23.05
N LEU A 36 -11.97 17.36 22.62
CA LEU A 36 -11.59 18.24 21.52
C LEU A 36 -10.44 19.17 21.92
N PRO A 37 -9.44 19.38 21.05
CA PRO A 37 -8.36 20.30 21.35
C PRO A 37 -8.87 21.76 21.37
N PRO A 38 -8.44 22.59 22.34
CA PRO A 38 -9.01 23.93 22.56
C PRO A 38 -8.59 24.93 21.48
N GLY A 39 -9.53 25.61 20.84
CA GLY A 39 -9.26 26.62 19.80
C GLY A 39 -10.33 26.63 18.71
N GLU A 40 -10.62 27.80 18.17
CA GLU A 40 -11.69 27.97 17.16
C GLU A 40 -11.16 27.94 15.73
N GLU A 41 -10.00 28.53 15.40
CA GLU A 41 -9.50 28.64 14.01
C GLU A 41 -8.36 27.65 13.73
N ALA A 42 -8.70 26.42 13.34
CA ALA A 42 -7.73 25.33 13.18
C ALA A 42 -7.99 24.42 11.97
N VAL A 43 -6.90 23.95 11.37
CA VAL A 43 -6.90 22.75 10.52
C VAL A 43 -6.67 21.54 11.42
N LEU A 44 -7.58 20.58 11.39
CA LEU A 44 -7.44 19.30 12.08
C LEU A 44 -6.98 18.24 11.08
N LEU A 45 -5.89 17.53 11.36
CA LEU A 45 -5.40 16.45 10.49
C LEU A 45 -5.77 15.11 11.09
N ALA A 46 -6.50 14.29 10.32
CA ALA A 46 -6.81 12.92 10.72
C ALA A 46 -5.52 12.09 10.86
N GLN A 47 -5.53 11.14 11.80
CA GLN A 47 -4.45 10.20 12.01
C GLN A 47 -5.01 8.79 12.27
N PRO A 48 -4.64 7.77 11.46
CA PRO A 48 -3.78 7.84 10.28
C PRO A 48 -4.47 8.46 9.05
N ARG A 49 -3.66 8.85 8.06
CA ARG A 49 -4.08 9.35 6.74
C ARG A 49 -3.01 9.00 5.68
N GLY A 50 -3.33 9.13 4.40
CA GLY A 50 -2.35 8.97 3.32
C GLY A 50 -1.92 7.52 3.11
N PHE A 51 -0.70 7.29 2.61
CA PHE A 51 -0.20 5.97 2.19
C PHE A 51 -0.36 4.86 3.23
N CYS A 52 -0.79 3.68 2.77
CA CYS A 52 -0.74 2.44 3.53
C CYS A 52 0.45 1.57 3.07
N ALA A 53 0.76 0.51 3.84
CA ALA A 53 1.88 -0.38 3.54
C ALA A 53 1.78 -1.07 2.16
N GLY A 54 0.57 -1.34 1.68
CA GLY A 54 0.34 -1.93 0.36
C GLY A 54 0.67 -0.97 -0.78
N VAL A 55 0.27 0.30 -0.64
CA VAL A 55 0.51 1.36 -1.63
C VAL A 55 2.00 1.70 -1.69
N ASP A 56 2.64 1.93 -0.55
CA ASP A 56 4.07 2.22 -0.47
C ASP A 56 4.90 1.11 -1.15
N ARG A 57 4.59 -0.16 -0.83
CA ARG A 57 5.18 -1.32 -1.50
C ARG A 57 4.99 -1.28 -3.01
N ALA A 58 3.77 -1.01 -3.49
CA ALA A 58 3.45 -1.06 -4.92
C ALA A 58 4.18 0.03 -5.71
N ILE A 59 4.23 1.26 -5.20
CA ILE A 59 4.99 2.37 -5.79
C ILE A 59 6.48 2.02 -5.82
N THR A 60 7.01 1.54 -4.70
CA THR A 60 8.42 1.13 -4.60
C THR A 60 8.77 0.03 -5.62
N ILE A 61 7.86 -0.92 -5.89
CA ILE A 61 8.09 -1.97 -6.89
C ILE A 61 8.30 -1.37 -8.28
N VAL A 62 7.48 -0.40 -8.69
CA VAL A 62 7.62 0.27 -9.99
C VAL A 62 8.92 1.07 -10.05
N GLU A 63 9.22 1.87 -9.03
CA GLU A 63 10.44 2.68 -8.98
C GLU A 63 11.71 1.83 -9.02
N ARG A 64 11.74 0.72 -8.28
CA ARG A 64 12.88 -0.21 -8.28
C ARG A 64 12.99 -0.93 -9.61
N ALA A 65 11.88 -1.33 -10.23
CA ALA A 65 11.90 -1.94 -11.54
C ALA A 65 12.48 -0.99 -12.60
N LEU A 66 12.05 0.29 -12.60
CA LEU A 66 12.59 1.33 -13.48
C LEU A 66 14.09 1.55 -13.23
N ALA A 67 14.51 1.62 -11.97
CA ALA A 67 15.93 1.80 -11.62
C ALA A 67 16.82 0.63 -12.06
N LEU A 68 16.30 -0.60 -11.99
CA LEU A 68 17.06 -1.83 -12.27
C LEU A 68 17.05 -2.25 -13.73
N HIS A 69 15.93 -2.05 -14.42
CA HIS A 69 15.70 -2.56 -15.77
C HIS A 69 15.61 -1.44 -16.83
N GLY A 70 15.57 -0.18 -16.40
CA GLY A 70 15.35 0.96 -17.29
C GLY A 70 13.90 1.06 -17.77
N ALA A 71 13.62 2.10 -18.55
CA ALA A 71 12.33 2.30 -19.21
C ALA A 71 12.29 1.60 -20.59
N PRO A 72 11.12 1.14 -21.07
CA PRO A 72 9.82 1.20 -20.39
C PRO A 72 9.59 0.06 -19.39
N ILE A 73 8.82 0.33 -18.33
CA ILE A 73 8.21 -0.68 -17.47
C ILE A 73 6.70 -0.63 -17.66
N TYR A 74 6.10 -1.74 -18.05
CA TYR A 74 4.66 -1.82 -18.25
C TYR A 74 3.96 -2.09 -16.91
N VAL A 75 2.84 -1.43 -16.64
CA VAL A 75 2.03 -1.64 -15.45
C VAL A 75 0.60 -1.90 -15.90
N ARG A 76 0.03 -3.05 -15.52
CA ARG A 76 -1.35 -3.41 -15.86
C ARG A 76 -2.32 -2.72 -14.90
N HIS A 77 -3.18 -1.88 -15.46
CA HIS A 77 -3.94 -0.82 -14.80
C HIS A 77 -3.05 0.18 -14.05
N GLU A 78 -3.65 1.25 -13.52
CA GLU A 78 -2.99 2.13 -12.56
C GLU A 78 -2.42 1.34 -11.37
N ILE A 79 -1.18 1.64 -10.98
CA ILE A 79 -0.50 0.96 -9.86
C ILE A 79 -1.30 1.12 -8.56
N VAL A 80 -1.87 2.32 -8.38
CA VAL A 80 -2.80 2.76 -7.34
C VAL A 80 -3.70 3.84 -7.93
N HIS A 81 -4.92 4.00 -7.42
CA HIS A 81 -5.85 5.03 -7.87
C HIS A 81 -5.49 6.43 -7.31
N ASN A 82 -4.47 7.07 -7.92
CA ASN A 82 -4.08 8.45 -7.64
C ASN A 82 -3.34 9.07 -8.84
N ASP A 83 -3.90 10.14 -9.40
CA ASP A 83 -3.40 10.75 -10.64
C ASP A 83 -2.00 11.33 -10.52
N TYR A 84 -1.66 11.90 -9.35
CA TYR A 84 -0.33 12.44 -9.08
C TYR A 84 0.73 11.33 -9.11
N VAL A 85 0.48 10.22 -8.41
CA VAL A 85 1.39 9.06 -8.39
C VAL A 85 1.56 8.47 -9.78
N VAL A 86 0.46 8.26 -10.50
CA VAL A 86 0.48 7.71 -11.86
C VAL A 86 1.25 8.63 -12.81
N SER A 87 1.01 9.94 -12.76
CA SER A 87 1.72 10.92 -13.60
C SER A 87 3.22 10.95 -13.30
N ASN A 88 3.61 10.96 -12.03
CA ASN A 88 5.01 10.92 -11.62
C ASN A 88 5.74 9.66 -12.12
N LEU A 89 5.08 8.50 -12.09
CA LEU A 89 5.66 7.26 -12.59
C LEU A 89 5.73 7.23 -14.12
N ARG A 90 4.75 7.82 -14.83
CA ARG A 90 4.81 8.00 -16.30
C ARG A 90 6.02 8.85 -16.70
N GLU A 91 6.27 9.95 -16.01
CA GLU A 91 7.44 10.81 -16.23
C GLU A 91 8.77 10.07 -16.03
N LYS A 92 8.80 9.10 -15.12
CA LYS A 92 9.96 8.22 -14.89
C LYS A 92 10.09 7.07 -15.90
N GLY A 93 9.11 6.88 -16.80
CA GLY A 93 9.15 5.86 -17.86
C GLY A 93 8.26 4.64 -17.65
N ALA A 94 7.32 4.66 -16.69
CA ALA A 94 6.28 3.64 -16.60
C ALA A 94 5.22 3.84 -17.69
N VAL A 95 4.75 2.74 -18.28
CA VAL A 95 3.68 2.70 -19.28
C VAL A 95 2.50 1.94 -18.69
N PHE A 96 1.41 2.64 -18.42
CA PHE A 96 0.19 2.03 -17.90
C PHE A 96 -0.67 1.53 -19.06
N VAL A 97 -1.08 0.26 -19.01
CA VAL A 97 -1.92 -0.41 -20.01
C VAL A 97 -3.15 -0.99 -19.35
N GLU A 98 -4.24 -1.19 -20.08
CA GLU A 98 -5.43 -1.84 -19.54
C GLU A 98 -5.29 -3.36 -19.64
N GLU A 99 -4.89 -3.84 -20.81
CA GLU A 99 -4.76 -5.26 -21.12
C GLU A 99 -3.33 -5.65 -21.46
N LEU A 100 -3.05 -6.96 -21.33
CA LEU A 100 -1.70 -7.45 -21.55
C LEU A 100 -1.32 -7.42 -23.03
N ASP A 101 -2.24 -7.58 -23.97
CA ASP A 101 -1.97 -7.55 -25.43
C ASP A 101 -1.35 -6.23 -25.93
N GLU A 102 -1.48 -5.16 -25.15
CA GLU A 102 -0.81 -3.86 -25.35
C GLU A 102 0.70 -3.89 -24.97
N VAL A 103 1.14 -4.91 -24.24
CA VAL A 103 2.53 -5.10 -23.78
C VAL A 103 3.31 -5.93 -24.81
N PRO A 104 4.55 -5.58 -25.20
CA PRO A 104 5.37 -6.43 -26.05
C PRO A 104 5.76 -7.76 -25.38
N ASP A 105 5.88 -8.84 -26.16
CA ASP A 105 6.36 -10.12 -25.64
C ASP A 105 7.76 -10.02 -25.01
N GLY A 106 7.99 -10.75 -23.93
CA GLY A 106 9.23 -10.71 -23.15
C GLY A 106 9.49 -9.42 -22.37
N ALA A 107 8.60 -8.42 -22.42
CA ALA A 107 8.74 -7.19 -21.65
C ALA A 107 8.50 -7.41 -20.14
N THR A 108 8.97 -6.46 -19.33
CA THR A 108 8.70 -6.42 -17.90
C THR A 108 7.33 -5.81 -17.64
N VAL A 109 6.48 -6.54 -16.92
CA VAL A 109 5.13 -6.10 -16.54
C VAL A 109 4.95 -6.16 -15.04
N ILE A 110 4.24 -5.16 -14.50
CA ILE A 110 3.88 -5.08 -13.08
C ILE A 110 2.37 -5.18 -12.95
N PHE A 111 1.88 -6.12 -12.14
CA PHE A 111 0.47 -6.16 -11.75
C PHE A 111 0.22 -5.16 -10.63
N SER A 112 -0.86 -4.37 -10.73
CA SER A 112 -1.19 -3.34 -9.75
C SER A 112 -1.48 -3.86 -8.33
N ALA A 113 -1.55 -2.95 -7.36
CA ALA A 113 -1.82 -3.29 -5.96
C ALA A 113 -3.18 -3.99 -5.73
N HIS A 114 -4.13 -3.77 -6.64
CA HIS A 114 -5.49 -4.32 -6.60
C HIS A 114 -5.55 -5.81 -6.96
N GLY A 115 -4.48 -6.36 -7.53
CA GLY A 115 -4.42 -7.75 -7.95
C GLY A 115 -5.11 -8.04 -9.28
N VAL A 116 -4.89 -9.27 -9.74
CA VAL A 116 -5.34 -9.76 -11.05
C VAL A 116 -5.92 -11.17 -10.95
N SER A 117 -6.77 -11.53 -11.91
CA SER A 117 -7.37 -12.85 -12.03
C SER A 117 -6.32 -13.94 -12.35
N ARG A 118 -6.71 -15.21 -12.18
CA ARG A 118 -5.86 -16.34 -12.59
C ARG A 118 -5.61 -16.36 -14.10
N ALA A 119 -6.60 -15.95 -14.90
CA ALA A 119 -6.50 -15.89 -16.35
C ALA A 119 -5.41 -14.90 -16.81
N VAL A 120 -5.40 -13.69 -16.24
CA VAL A 120 -4.36 -12.67 -16.55
C VAL A 120 -2.96 -13.16 -16.17
N ARG A 121 -2.84 -13.91 -15.06
CA ARG A 121 -1.55 -14.52 -14.66
C ARG A 121 -1.09 -15.59 -15.64
N ALA A 122 -2.01 -16.43 -16.12
CA ALA A 122 -1.72 -17.46 -17.10
C ALA A 122 -1.28 -16.84 -18.44
N GLU A 123 -2.02 -15.83 -18.92
CA GLU A 123 -1.68 -15.10 -20.14
C GLU A 123 -0.27 -14.50 -20.08
N ALA A 124 0.10 -13.82 -18.98
CA ALA A 124 1.43 -13.26 -18.83
C ALA A 124 2.53 -14.33 -18.87
N ALA A 125 2.27 -15.52 -18.31
CA ALA A 125 3.20 -16.64 -18.34
C ALA A 125 3.33 -17.25 -19.73
N ASP A 126 2.21 -17.46 -20.42
CA ASP A 126 2.17 -18.02 -21.79
C ASP A 126 2.90 -17.10 -22.79
N ARG A 127 2.88 -15.80 -22.55
CA ARG A 127 3.58 -14.78 -23.34
C ARG A 127 5.03 -14.54 -22.91
N GLY A 128 5.52 -15.27 -21.91
CA GLY A 128 6.90 -15.16 -21.41
C GLY A 128 7.24 -13.78 -20.82
N LEU A 129 6.26 -13.04 -20.32
CA LEU A 129 6.48 -11.72 -19.72
C LEU A 129 7.27 -11.84 -18.41
N HIS A 130 8.11 -10.84 -18.12
CA HIS A 130 8.83 -10.75 -16.86
C HIS A 130 7.97 -10.04 -15.81
N VAL A 131 7.26 -10.81 -15.00
CA VAL A 131 6.24 -10.28 -14.08
C VAL A 131 6.82 -9.93 -12.71
N PHE A 132 6.57 -8.70 -12.25
CA PHE A 132 6.61 -8.36 -10.82
C PHE A 132 5.20 -8.14 -10.29
N ASP A 133 4.85 -8.83 -9.21
CA ASP A 133 3.51 -8.75 -8.64
C ASP A 133 3.44 -7.75 -7.48
N ALA A 134 2.84 -6.58 -7.75
CA ALA A 134 2.62 -5.55 -6.76
C ALA A 134 1.30 -5.72 -5.97
N THR A 135 0.53 -6.79 -6.22
CA THR A 135 -0.70 -7.09 -5.47
C THR A 135 -0.44 -6.95 -3.97
N CYS A 136 -1.31 -6.21 -3.29
CA CYS A 136 -1.22 -6.04 -1.84
C CYS A 136 -1.33 -7.42 -1.16
N PRO A 137 -0.47 -7.76 -0.19
CA PRO A 137 -0.56 -9.03 0.52
C PRO A 137 -1.92 -9.27 1.21
N LEU A 138 -2.65 -8.21 1.58
CA LEU A 138 -3.99 -8.31 2.15
C LEU A 138 -5.06 -8.65 1.09
N VAL A 139 -4.88 -8.19 -0.15
CA VAL A 139 -5.71 -8.64 -1.30
C VAL A 139 -5.38 -10.09 -1.65
N THR A 140 -4.08 -10.45 -1.63
CA THR A 140 -3.65 -11.84 -1.86
C THR A 140 -4.24 -12.80 -0.83
N LYS A 141 -4.39 -12.36 0.43
CA LYS A 141 -5.08 -13.13 1.49
C LYS A 141 -6.52 -13.46 1.08
N VAL A 142 -7.28 -12.48 0.58
CA VAL A 142 -8.65 -12.71 0.07
C VAL A 142 -8.65 -13.67 -1.12
N HIS A 143 -7.75 -13.50 -2.08
CA HIS A 143 -7.63 -14.41 -3.23
C HIS A 143 -7.39 -15.88 -2.81
N VAL A 144 -6.50 -16.09 -1.83
CA VAL A 144 -6.19 -17.41 -1.28
C VAL A 144 -7.39 -17.99 -0.53
N GLU A 145 -8.13 -17.17 0.22
CA GLU A 145 -9.33 -17.59 0.93
C GLU A 145 -10.44 -18.02 -0.03
N VAL A 146 -10.70 -17.25 -1.10
CA VAL A 146 -11.65 -17.65 -2.16
C VAL A 146 -11.28 -18.99 -2.77
N THR A 147 -10.02 -19.14 -3.18
CA THR A 147 -9.52 -20.39 -3.80
C THR A 147 -9.69 -21.58 -2.84
N LYS A 148 -9.38 -21.37 -1.56
CA LYS A 148 -9.50 -22.40 -0.53
C LYS A 148 -10.96 -22.79 -0.29
N MET A 149 -11.85 -21.81 -0.10
CA MET A 149 -13.27 -22.05 0.14
C MET A 149 -13.91 -22.81 -1.02
N ARG A 150 -13.62 -22.44 -2.27
CA ARG A 150 -14.09 -23.18 -3.45
C ARG A 150 -13.58 -24.62 -3.47
N LYS A 151 -12.30 -24.85 -3.12
CA LYS A 151 -11.72 -26.20 -3.02
C LYS A 151 -12.36 -27.05 -1.92
N GLU A 152 -12.85 -26.42 -0.85
CA GLU A 152 -13.59 -27.06 0.25
C GLU A 152 -15.08 -27.30 -0.11
N GLY A 153 -15.51 -26.92 -1.32
CA GLY A 153 -16.88 -27.11 -1.81
C GLY A 153 -17.84 -25.97 -1.46
N HIS A 154 -17.36 -24.91 -0.80
CA HIS A 154 -18.17 -23.73 -0.48
C HIS A 154 -18.35 -22.86 -1.72
N HIS A 155 -19.58 -22.43 -1.98
CA HIS A 155 -19.83 -21.29 -2.85
C HIS A 155 -19.48 -20.00 -2.10
N VAL A 156 -18.97 -19.00 -2.81
CA VAL A 156 -18.46 -17.76 -2.21
C VAL A 156 -19.30 -16.57 -2.64
N ILE A 157 -19.67 -15.72 -1.70
CA ILE A 157 -20.31 -14.43 -1.97
C ILE A 157 -19.26 -13.35 -1.72
N MET A 158 -18.85 -12.67 -2.79
CA MET A 158 -18.00 -11.49 -2.75
C MET A 158 -18.86 -10.26 -2.47
N ILE A 159 -18.59 -9.56 -1.37
CA ILE A 159 -19.14 -8.24 -1.10
C ILE A 159 -18.17 -7.21 -1.68
N GLY A 160 -18.59 -6.42 -2.67
CA GLY A 160 -17.70 -5.49 -3.35
C GLY A 160 -18.38 -4.70 -4.45
N HIS A 161 -17.70 -3.70 -5.01
CA HIS A 161 -18.25 -2.88 -6.09
C HIS A 161 -18.02 -3.50 -7.47
N ALA A 162 -19.07 -3.64 -8.28
CA ALA A 162 -18.92 -4.12 -9.65
C ALA A 162 -18.00 -3.20 -10.46
N GLY A 163 -17.21 -3.81 -11.34
CA GLY A 163 -16.22 -3.09 -12.16
C GLY A 163 -14.93 -2.68 -11.44
N HIS A 164 -14.84 -2.76 -10.10
CA HIS A 164 -13.60 -2.43 -9.40
C HIS A 164 -12.49 -3.48 -9.70
N PRO A 165 -11.24 -3.08 -10.02
CA PRO A 165 -10.17 -4.02 -10.37
C PRO A 165 -9.92 -5.12 -9.34
N GLU A 166 -9.96 -4.78 -8.05
CA GLU A 166 -9.82 -5.75 -6.96
C GLU A 166 -10.93 -6.81 -6.95
N VAL A 167 -12.16 -6.39 -7.26
CA VAL A 167 -13.31 -7.29 -7.34
C VAL A 167 -13.15 -8.20 -8.55
N GLN A 168 -12.77 -7.68 -9.72
CA GLN A 168 -12.49 -8.50 -10.90
C GLN A 168 -11.37 -9.50 -10.65
N GLY A 169 -10.29 -9.08 -9.98
CA GLY A 169 -9.19 -9.94 -9.56
C GLY A 169 -9.66 -11.06 -8.63
N THR A 170 -10.46 -10.72 -7.61
CA THR A 170 -10.96 -11.67 -6.61
C THR A 170 -11.98 -12.65 -7.19
N MET A 171 -12.94 -12.16 -7.99
CA MET A 171 -13.92 -12.98 -8.70
C MET A 171 -13.21 -13.98 -9.63
N GLY A 172 -12.15 -13.54 -10.31
CA GLY A 172 -11.33 -14.37 -11.22
C GLY A 172 -10.43 -15.40 -10.53
N GLN A 173 -10.56 -15.61 -9.22
CA GLN A 173 -9.89 -16.70 -8.49
C GLN A 173 -10.69 -18.02 -8.53
N ALA A 174 -11.92 -17.99 -9.05
CA ALA A 174 -12.77 -19.15 -9.25
C ALA A 174 -13.42 -19.11 -10.63
N ASP A 175 -13.65 -20.27 -11.26
CA ASP A 175 -14.33 -20.34 -12.57
C ASP A 175 -15.85 -20.32 -12.41
N ASP A 176 -16.35 -20.79 -11.27
CA ASP A 176 -17.76 -20.86 -10.93
C ASP A 176 -17.98 -20.73 -9.41
N GLY A 177 -19.26 -20.67 -9.04
CA GLY A 177 -19.70 -20.71 -7.64
C GLY A 177 -19.18 -19.55 -6.79
N ILE A 178 -18.88 -18.42 -7.43
CA ILE A 178 -18.63 -17.14 -6.79
C ILE A 178 -19.67 -16.12 -7.30
N TYR A 179 -20.23 -15.33 -6.39
CA TYR A 179 -21.29 -14.36 -6.68
C TYR A 179 -20.91 -12.99 -6.14
N LEU A 180 -21.36 -11.92 -6.80
CA LEU A 180 -21.13 -10.56 -6.35
C LEU A 180 -22.41 -9.95 -5.78
N VAL A 181 -22.29 -9.26 -4.64
CA VAL A 181 -23.33 -8.40 -4.06
C VAL A 181 -22.72 -7.07 -3.64
N GLU A 182 -23.45 -5.97 -3.82
CA GLU A 182 -23.02 -4.64 -3.36
C GLU A 182 -23.88 -4.14 -2.19
N THR A 183 -25.16 -4.54 -2.17
CA THR A 183 -26.19 -4.00 -1.27
C THR A 183 -27.04 -5.10 -0.63
N GLU A 184 -27.78 -4.75 0.43
CA GLU A 184 -28.78 -5.64 1.03
C GLU A 184 -29.85 -6.10 0.01
N ALA A 185 -30.23 -5.22 -0.92
CA ALA A 185 -31.18 -5.56 -1.97
C ALA A 185 -30.62 -6.62 -2.93
N ASP A 186 -29.32 -6.60 -3.21
CA ASP A 186 -28.67 -7.67 -3.99
C ASP A 186 -28.67 -8.97 -3.22
N VAL A 187 -28.41 -8.91 -1.91
CA VAL A 187 -28.53 -10.07 -1.01
C VAL A 187 -29.93 -10.65 -1.03
N GLU A 188 -30.99 -9.85 -1.16
CA GLU A 188 -32.39 -10.31 -1.27
C GLU A 188 -32.73 -10.92 -2.64
N ARG A 189 -32.05 -10.51 -3.71
CA ARG A 189 -32.27 -11.05 -5.06
C ARG A 189 -31.34 -12.21 -5.42
N LEU A 190 -30.27 -12.41 -4.66
CA LEU A 190 -29.24 -13.42 -4.90
C LEU A 190 -29.84 -14.82 -5.08
N GLN A 191 -29.48 -15.51 -6.15
CA GLN A 191 -29.85 -16.90 -6.41
C GLN A 191 -28.62 -17.78 -6.30
N VAL A 192 -28.72 -18.85 -5.51
CA VAL A 192 -27.65 -19.84 -5.31
C VAL A 192 -28.26 -21.23 -5.49
N PRO A 193 -27.51 -22.22 -5.99
CA PRO A 193 -28.02 -23.59 -6.13
C PRO A 193 -28.43 -24.19 -4.79
N ASP A 194 -29.45 -25.04 -4.80
CA ASP A 194 -29.92 -25.72 -3.60
C ASP A 194 -28.85 -26.66 -3.01
N GLY A 195 -28.76 -26.70 -1.68
CA GLY A 195 -27.88 -27.62 -0.96
C GLY A 195 -26.40 -27.25 -0.94
N VAL A 196 -26.01 -26.11 -1.51
CA VAL A 196 -24.63 -25.62 -1.42
C VAL A 196 -24.35 -25.02 -0.05
N THR A 197 -23.11 -25.17 0.42
CA THR A 197 -22.62 -24.41 1.56
C THR A 197 -22.09 -23.07 1.06
N LEU A 198 -22.32 -22.00 1.83
CA LEU A 198 -21.94 -20.64 1.45
C LEU A 198 -20.88 -20.11 2.37
N ALA A 199 -19.96 -19.32 1.84
CA ALA A 199 -19.07 -18.45 2.57
C ALA A 199 -19.13 -17.04 1.98
N TYR A 200 -18.65 -16.03 2.70
CA TYR A 200 -18.44 -14.70 2.11
C TYR A 200 -17.01 -14.21 2.30
N VAL A 201 -16.62 -13.30 1.41
CA VAL A 201 -15.41 -12.47 1.51
C VAL A 201 -15.78 -11.04 1.14
N THR A 202 -14.94 -10.07 1.49
CA THR A 202 -15.20 -8.66 1.16
C THR A 202 -14.03 -8.01 0.42
N GLN A 203 -14.35 -7.00 -0.39
CA GLN A 203 -13.35 -6.06 -0.88
C GLN A 203 -12.71 -5.32 0.31
N THR A 204 -11.41 -5.05 0.21
CA THR A 204 -10.58 -4.52 1.30
C THR A 204 -10.83 -3.04 1.62
N THR A 205 -11.47 -2.30 0.70
CA THR A 205 -11.66 -0.84 0.73
C THR A 205 -13.12 -0.39 0.90
N LEU A 206 -14.00 -1.27 1.38
CA LEU A 206 -15.41 -0.94 1.61
C LEU A 206 -15.61 -0.04 2.83
N SER A 207 -16.77 0.62 2.88
CA SER A 207 -17.24 1.24 4.12
C SER A 207 -17.52 0.13 5.14
N VAL A 208 -16.95 0.27 6.34
CA VAL A 208 -17.09 -0.72 7.41
C VAL A 208 -18.56 -0.83 7.83
N ASP A 209 -19.25 0.30 7.92
CA ASP A 209 -20.65 0.35 8.35
C ASP A 209 -21.59 -0.21 7.27
N ASP A 210 -21.38 0.14 5.99
CA ASP A 210 -22.22 -0.37 4.89
C ASP A 210 -22.00 -1.88 4.72
N CYS A 211 -20.75 -2.33 4.80
CA CYS A 211 -20.44 -3.75 4.71
C CYS A 211 -21.08 -4.55 5.86
N ARG A 212 -21.18 -3.96 7.07
CA ARG A 212 -21.86 -4.59 8.20
C ARG A 212 -23.33 -4.86 7.89
N ALA A 213 -24.04 -3.89 7.29
CA ALA A 213 -25.44 -4.05 6.90
C ALA A 213 -25.62 -5.19 5.88
N VAL A 214 -24.75 -5.28 4.87
CA VAL A 214 -24.78 -6.36 3.88
C VAL A 214 -24.50 -7.73 4.52
N ILE A 215 -23.53 -7.81 5.44
CA ILE A 215 -23.22 -9.03 6.19
C ILE A 215 -24.41 -9.46 7.07
N GLU A 216 -25.10 -8.52 7.72
CA GLU A 216 -26.29 -8.81 8.52
C GLU A 216 -27.45 -9.33 7.65
N ALA A 217 -27.66 -8.75 6.47
CA ALA A 217 -28.61 -9.27 5.49
C ALA A 217 -28.24 -10.69 5.03
N LEU A 218 -26.94 -10.97 4.78
CA LEU A 218 -26.44 -12.29 4.42
C LEU A 218 -26.69 -13.32 5.52
N ARG A 219 -26.37 -12.99 6.78
CA ARG A 219 -26.62 -13.86 7.94
C ARG A 219 -28.10 -14.15 8.14
N ARG A 220 -28.96 -13.14 7.95
CA ARG A 220 -30.41 -13.28 8.04
C ARG A 220 -30.96 -14.21 6.96
N ARG A 221 -30.49 -14.06 5.72
CA ARG A 221 -30.95 -14.88 4.59
C ARG A 221 -30.34 -16.28 4.56
N PHE A 222 -29.07 -16.40 4.95
CA PHE A 222 -28.29 -17.64 4.94
C PHE A 222 -27.68 -17.89 6.33
N PRO A 223 -28.46 -18.41 7.30
CA PRO A 223 -28.01 -18.55 8.70
C PRO A 223 -26.80 -19.47 8.93
N HIS A 224 -26.46 -20.29 7.94
CA HIS A 224 -25.31 -21.21 7.96
C HIS A 224 -24.13 -20.70 7.12
N ILE A 225 -24.13 -19.44 6.69
CA ILE A 225 -23.03 -18.86 5.91
C ILE A 225 -21.74 -18.85 6.74
N ASN A 226 -20.66 -19.34 6.14
CA ASN A 226 -19.33 -19.35 6.70
C ASN A 226 -18.68 -17.96 6.59
N GLU A 227 -18.04 -17.53 7.66
CA GLU A 227 -17.38 -16.23 7.74
C GLU A 227 -15.87 -16.39 7.62
N PRO A 228 -15.17 -15.38 7.08
CA PRO A 228 -13.71 -15.40 7.09
C PRO A 228 -13.22 -15.31 8.54
N LYS A 229 -12.15 -16.06 8.85
CA LYS A 229 -11.59 -16.11 10.23
C LYS A 229 -11.12 -14.74 10.74
N LYS A 230 -10.79 -13.84 9.81
CA LYS A 230 -10.42 -12.45 10.05
C LYS A 230 -11.10 -11.60 8.98
N GLN A 231 -11.55 -10.41 9.35
CA GLN A 231 -12.14 -9.45 8.43
C GLN A 231 -11.23 -9.18 7.23
N ASP A 232 -11.84 -8.97 6.07
CA ASP A 232 -11.13 -8.69 4.81
C ASP A 232 -10.91 -7.20 4.57
N ILE A 233 -11.81 -6.34 5.10
CA ILE A 233 -11.55 -4.89 5.17
C ILE A 233 -10.22 -4.69 5.89
N CYS A 234 -9.28 -4.05 5.20
CA CYS A 234 -7.91 -3.98 5.70
C CYS A 234 -7.78 -2.95 6.83
N TYR A 235 -6.72 -3.12 7.63
CA TYR A 235 -6.43 -2.21 8.75
C TYR A 235 -6.40 -0.73 8.30
N ALA A 236 -5.81 -0.46 7.14
CA ALA A 236 -5.64 0.90 6.64
C ALA A 236 -6.97 1.59 6.31
N THR A 237 -7.92 0.82 5.74
CA THR A 237 -9.28 1.27 5.46
C THR A 237 -10.03 1.57 6.75
N GLN A 238 -10.02 0.61 7.68
CA GLN A 238 -10.69 0.73 8.98
C GLN A 238 -10.15 1.95 9.76
N ASN A 239 -8.84 2.02 9.96
CA ASN A 239 -8.21 3.07 10.76
C ASN A 239 -8.45 4.48 10.16
N ARG A 240 -8.43 4.63 8.83
CA ARG A 240 -8.71 5.92 8.19
C ARG A 240 -10.19 6.31 8.32
N GLN A 241 -11.12 5.35 8.21
CA GLN A 241 -12.54 5.61 8.45
C GLN A 241 -12.78 6.01 9.90
N ASP A 242 -12.15 5.32 10.86
CA ASP A 242 -12.25 5.66 12.29
C ASP A 242 -11.67 7.04 12.59
N ALA A 243 -10.53 7.40 11.98
CA ALA A 243 -9.92 8.72 12.12
C ALA A 243 -10.83 9.83 11.56
N VAL A 244 -11.49 9.60 10.42
CA VAL A 244 -12.44 10.56 9.86
C VAL A 244 -13.72 10.62 10.69
N LYS A 245 -14.22 9.48 11.18
CA LYS A 245 -15.38 9.39 12.08
C LYS A 245 -15.15 10.14 13.39
N PHE A 246 -13.93 10.07 13.93
CA PHE A 246 -13.51 10.87 15.08
C PHE A 246 -13.46 12.37 14.75
N MET A 247 -12.87 12.73 13.62
CA MET A 247 -12.62 14.12 13.23
C MET A 247 -13.88 14.89 12.78
N ALA A 248 -14.78 14.24 12.05
CA ALA A 248 -15.88 14.91 11.34
C ALA A 248 -16.82 15.72 12.27
N PRO A 249 -17.25 15.21 13.45
CA PRO A 249 -18.10 15.98 14.37
C PRO A 249 -17.45 17.25 14.95
N GLN A 250 -16.13 17.40 14.77
CA GLN A 250 -15.33 18.51 15.29
C GLN A 250 -15.14 19.64 14.28
N CYS A 251 -15.54 19.42 13.02
CA CYS A 251 -15.22 20.27 11.88
C CYS A 251 -16.48 20.90 11.29
N ASP A 252 -16.32 22.09 10.72
CA ASP A 252 -17.36 22.72 9.91
C ASP A 252 -17.34 22.23 8.46
N LEU A 253 -16.20 21.65 8.04
CA LEU A 253 -15.92 21.13 6.71
C LEU A 253 -14.82 20.05 6.80
N VAL A 254 -14.94 18.97 6.03
CA VAL A 254 -13.87 17.98 5.84
C VAL A 254 -13.41 17.97 4.38
N LEU A 255 -12.09 18.01 4.17
CA LEU A 255 -11.47 17.86 2.86
C LEU A 255 -10.70 16.53 2.85
N ILE A 256 -11.00 15.69 1.87
CA ILE A 256 -10.32 14.41 1.65
C ILE A 256 -9.45 14.55 0.41
N ILE A 257 -8.13 14.40 0.56
CA ILE A 257 -7.23 14.27 -0.59
C ILE A 257 -7.39 12.87 -1.19
N GLY A 258 -7.72 12.78 -2.47
CA GLY A 258 -7.77 11.53 -3.23
C GLY A 258 -8.44 11.69 -4.60
N SER A 259 -8.29 10.69 -5.47
CA SER A 259 -8.92 10.68 -6.79
C SER A 259 -10.36 10.11 -6.73
N PRO A 260 -11.28 10.56 -7.60
CA PRO A 260 -12.62 9.99 -7.73
C PRO A 260 -12.65 8.48 -8.01
N SER A 261 -11.62 7.94 -8.68
CA SER A 261 -11.45 6.50 -8.94
C SER A 261 -11.08 5.69 -7.69
N SER A 262 -10.70 6.33 -6.58
CA SER A 262 -10.26 5.65 -5.35
C SER A 262 -11.45 5.27 -4.47
N SER A 263 -11.81 3.98 -4.41
CA SER A 263 -12.88 3.47 -3.54
C SER A 263 -12.71 3.93 -2.09
N ASN A 264 -11.52 3.74 -1.52
CA ASN A 264 -11.22 4.13 -0.14
C ASN A 264 -11.42 5.64 0.10
N SER A 265 -10.94 6.50 -0.80
CA SER A 265 -11.05 7.96 -0.64
C SER A 265 -12.51 8.42 -0.66
N ASN A 266 -13.32 7.82 -1.54
CA ASN A 266 -14.77 8.07 -1.55
C ASN A 266 -15.44 7.63 -0.25
N ARG A 267 -15.07 6.46 0.30
CA ARG A 267 -15.62 6.00 1.60
C ARG A 267 -15.31 7.01 2.71
N LEU A 268 -14.11 7.61 2.73
CA LEU A 268 -13.77 8.63 3.73
C LEU A 268 -14.66 9.88 3.63
N ARG A 269 -14.92 10.38 2.41
CA ARG A 269 -15.84 11.51 2.20
C ARG A 269 -17.24 11.18 2.72
N GLU A 270 -17.75 10.01 2.35
CA GLU A 270 -19.09 9.59 2.76
C GLU A 270 -19.21 9.33 4.27
N VAL A 271 -18.14 8.86 4.93
CA VAL A 271 -18.10 8.75 6.38
C VAL A 271 -18.22 10.13 7.03
N ALA A 272 -17.49 11.14 6.53
CA ALA A 272 -17.62 12.50 7.05
C ALA A 272 -19.06 13.06 6.90
N GLU A 273 -19.68 12.86 5.73
CA GLU A 273 -21.06 13.27 5.45
C GLU A 273 -22.08 12.61 6.39
N ARG A 274 -21.95 11.29 6.61
CA ARG A 274 -22.81 10.54 7.55
C ARG A 274 -22.66 11.01 9.00
N HIS A 275 -21.49 11.54 9.35
CA HIS A 275 -21.21 12.12 10.64
C HIS A 275 -21.51 13.62 10.72
N GLY A 276 -22.34 14.12 9.80
CA GLY A 276 -22.94 15.46 9.87
C GLY A 276 -22.03 16.60 9.43
N CYS A 277 -20.89 16.29 8.82
CA CYS A 277 -19.97 17.30 8.30
C CYS A 277 -20.05 17.37 6.78
N GLU A 278 -20.13 18.59 6.23
CA GLU A 278 -19.96 18.80 4.79
C GLU A 278 -18.57 18.31 4.38
N ALA A 279 -18.46 17.54 3.28
CA ALA A 279 -17.18 16.99 2.87
C ALA A 279 -16.95 17.05 1.35
N TYR A 280 -15.72 17.33 0.94
CA TYR A 280 -15.30 17.31 -0.46
C TYR A 280 -14.13 16.34 -0.66
N LEU A 281 -14.19 15.61 -1.78
CA LEU A 281 -13.05 14.87 -2.32
C LEU A 281 -12.34 15.77 -3.34
N ILE A 282 -11.05 16.00 -3.15
CA ILE A 282 -10.22 16.83 -4.05
C ILE A 282 -8.91 16.11 -4.37
N GLY A 283 -8.47 16.20 -5.62
CA GLY A 283 -7.21 15.60 -6.07
C GLY A 283 -5.98 16.40 -5.65
N SER A 284 -6.11 17.73 -5.51
CA SER A 284 -5.01 18.64 -5.20
C SER A 284 -5.48 19.91 -4.50
N ALA A 285 -4.53 20.67 -3.94
CA ALA A 285 -4.79 21.99 -3.36
C ALA A 285 -5.37 23.00 -4.36
N ALA A 286 -5.14 22.81 -5.67
CA ALA A 286 -5.65 23.68 -6.72
C ALA A 286 -7.17 23.56 -6.94
N GLU A 287 -7.77 22.42 -6.54
CA GLU A 287 -9.21 22.20 -6.62
C GLU A 287 -9.97 22.81 -5.43
N LEU A 288 -9.25 23.24 -4.38
CA LEU A 288 -9.86 23.90 -3.23
C LEU A 288 -10.48 25.24 -3.66
N LYS A 289 -11.79 25.35 -3.47
CA LYS A 289 -12.51 26.60 -3.70
C LYS A 289 -12.53 27.46 -2.43
N PRO A 290 -12.06 28.73 -2.47
CA PRO A 290 -12.04 29.61 -1.29
C PRO A 290 -13.39 29.76 -0.59
N GLU A 291 -14.49 29.73 -1.34
CA GLU A 291 -15.85 29.83 -0.80
C GLU A 291 -16.24 28.65 0.10
N TRP A 292 -15.61 27.49 -0.04
CA TRP A 292 -15.88 26.33 0.82
C TRP A 292 -15.41 26.57 2.25
N VAL A 293 -14.28 27.28 2.41
CA VAL A 293 -13.63 27.51 3.70
C VAL A 293 -13.94 28.89 4.29
N ALA A 294 -14.56 29.78 3.50
CA ALA A 294 -14.93 31.12 3.96
C ALA A 294 -15.86 31.06 5.18
N GLY A 295 -15.44 31.68 6.29
CA GLY A 295 -16.21 31.72 7.54
C GLY A 295 -16.23 30.41 8.34
N ARG A 296 -15.56 29.35 7.86
CA ARG A 296 -15.39 28.09 8.59
C ARG A 296 -14.29 28.26 9.64
N LYS A 297 -14.57 27.85 10.86
CA LYS A 297 -13.65 27.91 12.00
C LYS A 297 -12.70 26.71 11.98
N ARG A 298 -13.25 25.51 11.74
CA ARG A 298 -12.49 24.26 11.77
C ARG A 298 -12.63 23.50 10.46
N VAL A 299 -11.49 23.24 9.81
CA VAL A 299 -11.41 22.44 8.59
C VAL A 299 -10.66 21.15 8.89
N GLY A 300 -11.33 20.01 8.74
CA GLY A 300 -10.71 18.69 8.84
C GLY A 300 -10.03 18.34 7.51
N VAL A 301 -8.84 17.74 7.58
CA VAL A 301 -8.13 17.23 6.42
C VAL A 301 -7.74 15.78 6.67
N SER A 302 -8.09 14.92 5.72
CA SER A 302 -7.60 13.54 5.66
C SER A 302 -7.20 13.20 4.23
N ALA A 303 -6.68 12.00 4.02
CA ALA A 303 -6.20 11.55 2.73
C ALA A 303 -6.44 10.05 2.57
N GLY A 304 -6.86 9.66 1.37
CA GLY A 304 -7.03 8.26 1.02
C GLY A 304 -5.72 7.48 1.06
N ALA A 305 -5.82 6.15 1.11
CA ALA A 305 -4.66 5.25 1.17
C ALA A 305 -3.68 5.38 -0.01
N SER A 306 -4.13 5.96 -1.14
CA SER A 306 -3.33 6.18 -2.35
C SER A 306 -2.81 7.62 -2.51
N ALA A 307 -3.10 8.51 -1.55
CA ALA A 307 -2.69 9.91 -1.62
C ALA A 307 -1.34 10.14 -0.91
N PRO A 308 -0.33 10.71 -1.59
CA PRO A 308 0.95 11.04 -0.97
C PRO A 308 0.84 12.24 -0.03
N GLU A 309 1.67 12.27 1.03
CA GLU A 309 1.63 13.32 2.06
C GLU A 309 1.91 14.72 1.49
N ILE A 310 2.68 14.84 0.40
CA ILE A 310 2.95 16.12 -0.25
C ILE A 310 1.67 16.87 -0.66
N LEU A 311 0.62 16.16 -1.09
CA LEU A 311 -0.66 16.77 -1.45
C LEU A 311 -1.42 17.28 -0.22
N VAL A 312 -1.24 16.62 0.93
CA VAL A 312 -1.77 17.09 2.22
C VAL A 312 -1.03 18.35 2.66
N ASP A 313 0.29 18.36 2.56
CA ASP A 313 1.12 19.51 2.92
C ASP A 313 0.78 20.74 2.05
N GLU A 314 0.60 20.54 0.73
CA GLU A 314 0.17 21.58 -0.20
C GLU A 314 -1.21 22.14 0.15
N LEU A 315 -2.17 21.26 0.48
CA LEU A 315 -3.51 21.68 0.91
C LEU A 315 -3.43 22.48 2.23
N VAL A 316 -2.65 22.02 3.19
CA VAL A 316 -2.45 22.72 4.46
C VAL A 316 -1.81 24.09 4.24
N ALA A 317 -0.82 24.20 3.35
CA ALA A 317 -0.24 25.47 2.97
C ALA A 317 -1.29 26.41 2.36
N ARG A 318 -2.12 25.89 1.45
CA ARG A 318 -3.21 26.66 0.84
C ARG A 318 -4.25 27.13 1.86
N LEU A 319 -4.60 26.29 2.85
CA LEU A 319 -5.52 26.66 3.93
C LEU A 319 -4.94 27.77 4.82
N LYS A 320 -3.63 27.77 5.06
CA LYS A 320 -2.95 28.86 5.80
C LYS A 320 -3.02 30.18 5.03
N GLU A 321 -2.79 30.17 3.73
CA GLU A 321 -2.95 31.35 2.87
C GLU A 321 -4.37 31.91 2.92
N LEU A 322 -5.37 31.04 3.08
CA LEU A 322 -6.79 31.39 3.20
C LEU A 322 -7.21 31.75 4.64
N GLY A 323 -6.27 31.84 5.58
CA GLY A 323 -6.50 32.40 6.92
C GLY A 323 -6.50 31.40 8.08
N ALA A 324 -6.22 30.11 7.83
CA ALA A 324 -6.08 29.14 8.92
C ALA A 324 -4.87 29.49 9.81
N ARG A 325 -5.10 29.63 11.13
CA ARG A 325 -4.07 30.10 12.08
C ARG A 325 -3.26 28.99 12.73
N SER A 326 -3.80 27.78 12.77
CA SER A 326 -3.11 26.64 13.39
C SER A 326 -3.41 25.34 12.64
N VAL A 327 -2.49 24.39 12.75
CA VAL A 327 -2.64 23.03 12.21
C VAL A 327 -2.38 22.07 13.36
N ARG A 328 -3.26 21.09 13.55
CA ARG A 328 -3.21 20.16 14.66
C ARG A 328 -3.43 18.73 14.16
N PRO A 329 -2.45 17.83 14.25
CA PRO A 329 -2.73 16.42 14.10
C PRO A 329 -3.58 15.94 15.28
N LEU A 330 -4.61 15.15 14.97
CA LEU A 330 -5.41 14.46 15.97
C LEU A 330 -4.68 13.22 16.49
N GLU A 331 -5.03 12.78 17.69
CA GLU A 331 -4.60 11.47 18.17
C GLU A 331 -5.17 10.37 17.29
N GLY A 332 -4.42 9.29 17.14
CA GLY A 332 -4.75 8.22 16.23
C GLY A 332 -3.92 6.97 16.45
N VAL A 333 -4.36 5.88 15.84
CA VAL A 333 -3.65 4.60 15.90
C VAL A 333 -2.34 4.69 15.13
N GLU A 334 -1.25 4.17 15.71
CA GLU A 334 0.03 4.04 15.02
C GLU A 334 0.02 2.83 14.06
N GLU A 335 0.42 3.06 12.81
CA GLU A 335 0.52 2.02 11.78
C GLU A 335 1.99 1.62 11.57
N ASN A 336 2.42 0.49 12.14
CA ASN A 336 3.81 -0.01 12.04
C ASN A 336 3.98 -1.17 11.04
N MET A 337 2.99 -1.37 10.15
CA MET A 337 3.00 -2.46 9.17
C MET A 337 3.87 -2.10 7.96
N ALA A 338 4.67 -3.06 7.49
CA ALA A 338 5.44 -2.95 6.24
C ALA A 338 5.43 -4.30 5.51
N PHE A 339 5.40 -4.26 4.18
CA PHE A 339 5.40 -5.47 3.35
C PHE A 339 6.71 -5.62 2.57
N PRO A 340 7.26 -6.85 2.47
CA PRO A 340 8.50 -7.08 1.74
C PRO A 340 8.31 -6.92 0.23
N LEU A 341 9.35 -6.43 -0.45
CA LEU A 341 9.40 -6.38 -1.91
C LEU A 341 9.53 -7.80 -2.50
N PRO A 342 9.01 -8.03 -3.73
CA PRO A 342 9.28 -9.24 -4.50
C PRO A 342 10.78 -9.52 -4.67
N LYS A 343 11.14 -10.79 -4.85
CA LYS A 343 12.50 -11.19 -5.21
C LYS A 343 12.89 -10.52 -6.53
N GLY A 344 14.17 -10.16 -6.68
CA GLY A 344 14.69 -9.50 -7.88
C GLY A 344 14.71 -7.97 -7.84
N LEU A 345 14.06 -7.33 -6.86
CA LEU A 345 13.99 -5.86 -6.73
C LEU A 345 14.84 -5.28 -5.57
N SER A 346 15.72 -6.09 -4.98
CA SER A 346 16.61 -5.63 -3.89
C SER A 346 17.90 -5.02 -4.44
N LEU A 347 18.10 -3.71 -4.24
CA LEU A 347 19.31 -3.02 -4.70
C LEU A 347 20.60 -3.50 -4.01
N LYS A 348 20.52 -4.00 -2.77
CA LYS A 348 21.69 -4.48 -2.02
C LYS A 348 22.41 -5.64 -2.71
N LYS A 349 21.69 -6.45 -3.49
CA LYS A 349 22.23 -7.64 -4.13
C LYS A 349 23.12 -7.30 -5.34
N GLN A 350 22.73 -6.31 -6.14
CA GLN A 350 23.53 -5.87 -7.28
C GLN A 350 24.78 -5.07 -6.86
N GLN A 351 24.75 -4.32 -5.76
CA GLN A 351 25.96 -3.67 -5.24
C GLN A 351 27.02 -4.69 -4.82
N ALA A 352 26.59 -5.84 -4.25
CA ALA A 352 27.50 -6.94 -3.93
C ALA A 352 28.02 -7.67 -5.19
N GLU A 353 27.17 -7.85 -6.21
CA GLU A 353 27.55 -8.49 -7.49
C GLU A 353 28.45 -7.56 -8.34
N ALA A 354 28.19 -6.26 -8.37
CA ALA A 354 28.99 -5.26 -9.07
C ALA A 354 30.35 -5.02 -8.37
N ALA A 355 30.39 -5.00 -7.03
CA ALA A 355 31.65 -4.96 -6.28
C ALA A 355 32.47 -6.26 -6.45
N GLY A 356 31.80 -7.41 -6.58
CA GLY A 356 32.44 -8.69 -6.92
C GLY A 356 32.99 -8.75 -8.35
N ALA A 357 32.31 -8.14 -9.32
CA ALA A 357 32.77 -8.07 -10.71
C ALA A 357 33.95 -7.09 -10.89
N ALA A 358 33.95 -5.95 -10.18
CA ALA A 358 35.03 -4.96 -10.25
C ALA A 358 36.38 -5.44 -9.69
N THR A 359 36.40 -6.52 -8.90
CA THR A 359 37.63 -7.07 -8.31
C THR A 359 38.32 -8.15 -9.17
N THR A 360 37.76 -8.50 -10.33
CA THR A 360 38.30 -9.59 -11.19
C THR A 360 38.88 -9.12 -12.53
N GLY A 361 39.05 -7.81 -12.74
CA GLY A 361 39.47 -7.27 -14.04
C GLY A 361 40.52 -6.16 -13.98
N ALA A 362 41.76 -6.46 -13.57
CA ALA A 362 42.93 -5.67 -13.95
C ALA A 362 44.21 -6.52 -13.86
N PRO A 363 45.01 -6.67 -14.94
CA PRO A 363 46.35 -7.25 -14.81
C PRO A 363 47.29 -6.22 -14.16
N ALA A 364 48.09 -6.67 -13.20
CA ALA A 364 49.05 -5.83 -12.50
C ALA A 364 50.11 -5.24 -13.48
N PRO A 365 50.51 -3.97 -13.33
CA PRO A 365 51.55 -3.39 -14.18
C PRO A 365 52.93 -3.94 -13.80
N ALA A 366 53.72 -4.26 -14.83
CA ALA A 366 55.09 -4.73 -14.70
C ALA A 366 56.01 -3.64 -14.12
N ALA A 367 56.70 -3.94 -13.04
CA ALA A 367 57.72 -3.08 -12.45
C ALA A 367 59.13 -3.52 -12.91
N GLN A 368 59.85 -2.61 -13.57
CA GLN A 368 61.30 -2.68 -13.76
C GLN A 368 62.02 -2.01 -12.58
N ALA A 369 62.95 -2.73 -11.95
CA ALA A 369 64.19 -2.26 -11.31
C ALA A 369 64.91 -3.53 -10.82
N GLY A 370 66.16 -3.81 -11.18
CA GLY A 370 67.33 -3.16 -10.60
C GLY A 370 67.99 -4.12 -9.60
N SER A 371 69.25 -4.47 -9.86
CA SER A 371 70.05 -5.58 -9.33
C SER A 371 70.49 -5.51 -7.85
N VAL A 372 70.36 -6.65 -7.12
CA VAL A 372 71.37 -7.42 -6.31
C VAL A 372 72.11 -6.71 -5.11
N PRO A 373 72.61 -7.38 -4.01
CA PRO A 373 72.34 -8.71 -3.39
C PRO A 373 72.12 -8.76 -1.83
N ALA A 374 71.55 -9.91 -1.41
CA ALA A 374 71.87 -10.84 -0.30
C ALA A 374 72.49 -10.44 1.07
N ALA A 375 71.83 -10.90 2.15
CA ALA A 375 72.35 -11.60 3.35
C ALA A 375 71.16 -12.08 4.22
N GLN A 376 70.82 -13.36 4.32
CA GLN A 376 71.32 -14.43 5.22
C GLN A 376 71.04 -14.30 6.74
N SER A 377 70.60 -15.45 7.30
CA SER A 377 70.51 -15.91 8.71
C SER A 377 69.25 -15.46 9.49
N ALA A 378 68.36 -16.40 9.86
CA ALA A 378 68.38 -17.28 11.06
C ALA A 378 68.12 -16.45 12.35
N SER A 379 67.41 -16.89 13.38
CA SER A 379 66.91 -18.19 13.81
C SER A 379 66.00 -17.92 15.03
N ALA A 380 64.98 -18.77 15.20
CA ALA A 380 64.42 -19.35 16.44
C ALA A 380 64.43 -18.57 17.77
N THR A 381 63.28 -18.50 18.46
CA THR A 381 62.93 -19.16 19.76
C THR A 381 62.21 -18.08 20.61
N ALA A 382 61.32 -18.31 21.58
CA ALA A 382 60.65 -19.47 22.15
C ALA A 382 59.33 -18.97 22.81
N VAL A 383 58.41 -19.90 22.99
CA VAL A 383 57.21 -19.89 23.85
C VAL A 383 57.70 -20.07 25.31
N PRO A 384 57.05 -19.54 26.39
CA PRO A 384 55.97 -20.32 27.02
C PRO A 384 54.83 -19.57 27.74
N GLN A 385 53.64 -20.19 27.60
CA GLN A 385 52.67 -20.60 28.63
C GLN A 385 52.34 -19.68 29.80
N THR A 386 51.03 -19.47 30.04
CA THR A 386 50.24 -20.05 31.17
C THR A 386 48.78 -19.58 31.01
N ALA A 387 47.82 -20.49 30.78
CA ALA A 387 46.95 -21.16 31.77
C ALA A 387 45.56 -20.46 31.88
N GLY A 388 44.49 -21.24 31.62
CA GLY A 388 43.06 -20.86 31.67
C GLY A 388 42.52 -20.67 33.10
N PRO A 389 41.22 -20.91 33.42
CA PRO A 389 40.10 -21.54 32.67
C PRO A 389 38.93 -20.54 32.42
N ALA A 390 38.07 -20.68 31.40
CA ALA A 390 36.85 -21.52 31.26
C ALA A 390 35.70 -21.21 32.28
N PRO A 391 34.44 -21.59 32.01
CA PRO A 391 33.45 -20.82 31.25
C PRO A 391 32.14 -20.61 32.03
N TYR A 392 31.26 -19.71 31.59
CA TYR A 392 29.83 -19.82 31.87
C TYR A 392 29.01 -19.37 30.68
N THR A 393 28.16 -20.28 30.21
CA THR A 393 27.06 -20.07 29.28
C THR A 393 25.77 -20.11 30.09
N LEU A 394 24.88 -19.15 29.85
CA LEU A 394 23.46 -19.37 29.53
C LEU A 394 22.94 -18.13 28.81
#